data_AF-A0A5J4XH37-F1
#
_entry.id   AF-A0A5J4XH37-F1
#
_cell.length_a   1.000
_cell.length_b   1.000
_cell.length_c   1.000
_cell.angle_alpha   90.00
_cell.angle_beta   90.00
_cell.angle_gamma   90.00
#
_symmetry.space_group_name_H-M   'P 1'
#
loop_
_entity.id
_entity.type
_entity.pdbx_description
1 polymer ?
#
loop_
_entity_poly.entity_id
_entity_poly.type
_entity_poly.pdbx_seq_one_letter_code
_entity_poly.pdbx_strand_id
1 'polypeptide(L)'
;ANAEQKEDEEGKWATTKGMQYSARGRKLDYSRSAILWMVLPLIAWMALIILTYGLSYMLLSEALPRLSDVNGNSRVQAYTYGAKFYATEMAFANDSVTLANSRVGLNGTATELRTWHETVLYSSSTSPPTSSELHYRPSTLQPAYRASPAVETVYYSDGCLRLPASTCLNSSNIWYPPTNHGLNLLTYYYLDRTTLMVDDDDEDIGTTNTRFQFIWGVTDSDMSAAQSRIQDLFQSFVFQPLSQEQERKRTAQLLSQLPADIDIAMLLQPESATIAASIKKGKKGIAPAGSSVMLSSLRG
;
A
#
# COMPACT_ATOMS: atom_id res chain seq x y z
N ALA A 1 -6.14 -53.41 0.40
CA ALA A 1 -5.43 -54.10 -0.70
C ALA A 1 -4.10 -53.37 -0.90
N ASN A 2 -3.02 -54.14 -1.05
CA ASN A 2 -1.58 -53.78 -1.14
C ASN A 2 -0.89 -53.74 0.23
N ALA A 3 -0.51 -54.90 0.80
CA ALA A 3 0.71 -55.68 0.51
C ALA A 3 1.95 -54.91 1.01
N GLU A 4 2.45 -55.12 2.24
CA GLU A 4 3.03 -56.34 2.83
C GLU A 4 4.16 -56.92 1.97
N GLN A 5 5.37 -56.37 2.17
CA GLN A 5 6.61 -57.02 1.76
C GLN A 5 7.64 -56.79 2.87
N LYS A 6 7.70 -57.77 3.77
CA LYS A 6 8.79 -58.05 4.71
C LYS A 6 9.89 -58.73 3.90
N GLU A 7 11.03 -58.08 3.76
CA GLU A 7 12.26 -58.72 3.30
C GLU A 7 13.26 -58.72 4.45
N ASP A 8 13.28 -59.85 5.14
CA ASP A 8 14.31 -60.28 6.07
C ASP A 8 15.52 -60.75 5.24
N GLU A 9 16.51 -59.88 5.04
CA GLU A 9 17.83 -60.29 4.55
C GLU A 9 18.83 -60.33 5.71
N GLU A 10 18.92 -61.50 6.35
CA GLU A 10 20.04 -61.90 7.20
C GLU A 10 21.32 -62.07 6.36
N GLY A 11 21.93 -60.95 5.98
CA GLY A 11 23.27 -60.91 5.43
C GLY A 11 24.32 -61.21 6.51
N LYS A 12 24.67 -62.47 6.69
CA LYS A 12 25.88 -62.90 7.42
C LYS A 12 27.12 -62.43 6.66
N TRP A 13 27.60 -61.24 6.98
CA TRP A 13 28.88 -60.76 6.47
C TRP A 13 30.01 -61.54 7.13
N ALA A 14 30.70 -62.31 6.30
CA ALA A 14 31.86 -63.10 6.65
C ALA A 14 32.91 -62.24 7.35
N THR A 15 33.30 -62.66 8.55
CA THR A 15 34.43 -62.13 9.31
C THR A 15 35.72 -62.59 8.62
N THR A 16 36.15 -61.84 7.61
CA THR A 16 37.46 -61.99 6.97
C THR A 16 38.55 -61.60 7.97
N LYS A 17 39.19 -62.63 8.52
CA LYS A 17 40.42 -62.52 9.31
C LYS A 17 41.54 -61.93 8.44
N GLY A 18 41.91 -60.70 8.77
CA GLY A 18 43.30 -60.27 8.90
C GLY A 18 44.22 -60.42 7.69
N MET A 19 44.11 -59.52 6.72
CA MET A 19 45.27 -59.08 5.93
C MET A 19 45.85 -57.82 6.58
N GLN A 20 46.88 -58.00 7.42
CA GLN A 20 47.68 -56.88 7.95
C GLN A 20 48.67 -56.43 6.87
N TYR A 21 48.27 -55.45 6.06
CA TYR A 21 49.22 -54.70 5.24
C TYR A 21 50.05 -53.78 6.16
N SER A 22 51.25 -54.23 6.54
CA SER A 22 52.28 -53.39 7.16
C SER A 22 52.94 -52.51 6.09
N ALA A 23 52.19 -51.54 5.59
CA ALA A 23 52.70 -50.51 4.68
C ALA A 23 53.04 -49.27 5.50
N ARG A 24 54.14 -49.30 6.27
CA ARG A 24 54.78 -48.14 6.95
C ARG A 24 53.76 -47.07 7.38
N GLY A 25 52.73 -47.54 8.11
CA GLY A 25 51.43 -46.89 8.16
C GLY A 25 51.43 -45.69 9.09
N ARG A 26 51.36 -44.48 8.52
CA ARG A 26 50.92 -43.31 9.28
C ARG A 26 49.49 -43.61 9.74
N LYS A 27 49.30 -43.81 11.04
CA LYS A 27 47.97 -43.88 11.64
C LYS A 27 47.27 -42.58 11.28
N LEU A 28 46.17 -42.65 10.51
CA LEU A 28 45.25 -41.54 10.42
C LEU A 28 44.62 -41.39 11.80
N ASP A 29 45.19 -40.53 12.62
CA ASP A 29 44.50 -40.07 13.81
C ASP A 29 43.30 -39.27 13.32
N TYR A 30 42.12 -39.89 13.45
CA TYR A 30 40.84 -39.26 13.15
C TYR A 30 40.64 -38.13 14.17
N SER A 31 41.21 -36.98 13.85
CA SER A 31 41.10 -35.80 14.67
C SER A 31 39.72 -35.20 14.44
N ARG A 32 38.80 -35.46 15.36
CA ARG A 32 37.45 -34.87 15.36
C ARG A 32 37.50 -33.34 15.24
N SER A 33 38.54 -32.71 15.79
CA SER A 33 38.73 -31.26 15.69
C SER A 33 39.07 -30.81 14.27
N ALA A 34 39.88 -31.57 13.52
CA ALA A 34 40.20 -31.24 12.13
C ALA A 34 38.96 -31.29 11.23
N ILE A 35 38.09 -32.28 11.43
CA ILE A 35 36.83 -32.41 10.67
C ILE A 35 35.87 -31.29 11.04
N LEU A 36 35.70 -31.01 12.33
CA LEU A 36 34.86 -29.88 12.77
C LEU A 36 35.37 -28.56 12.19
N TRP A 37 36.68 -28.33 12.18
CA TRP A 37 37.27 -27.11 11.63
C TRP A 37 37.06 -26.98 10.11
N MET A 38 37.08 -28.08 9.37
CA MET A 38 36.76 -28.09 7.93
C MET A 38 35.27 -27.89 7.64
N VAL A 39 34.36 -28.38 8.50
CA VAL A 39 32.90 -28.27 8.31
C VAL A 39 32.35 -26.91 8.80
N LEU A 40 33.03 -26.27 9.75
CA LEU A 40 32.62 -24.99 10.34
C LEU A 40 32.30 -23.87 9.31
N PRO A 41 33.09 -23.61 8.25
CA PRO A 41 32.73 -22.60 7.25
C PRO A 41 31.43 -22.92 6.51
N LEU A 42 31.12 -24.20 6.26
CA LEU A 42 29.88 -24.61 5.62
C LEU A 42 28.67 -24.38 6.55
N ILE A 43 28.80 -24.72 7.83
CA ILE A 43 27.76 -24.46 8.83
C ILE A 43 27.53 -22.95 8.98
N ALA A 44 28.60 -22.16 9.07
CA ALA A 44 28.51 -20.71 9.16
C ALA A 44 27.82 -20.11 7.92
N TRP A 45 28.13 -20.61 6.73
CA TRP A 45 27.47 -20.21 5.49
C TRP A 45 25.97 -20.56 5.47
N MET A 46 25.61 -21.78 5.87
CA MET A 46 24.20 -22.19 5.95
C MET A 46 23.42 -21.36 6.97
N ALA A 47 24.02 -21.07 8.14
CA ALA A 47 23.44 -20.20 9.14
C ALA A 47 23.23 -18.78 8.58
N LEU A 48 24.20 -18.26 7.83
CA LEU A 48 24.09 -16.96 7.16
C LEU A 48 22.93 -16.94 6.15
N ILE A 49 22.77 -17.97 5.32
CA ILE A 49 21.64 -18.09 4.38
C ILE A 49 20.29 -18.12 5.13
N ILE A 50 20.18 -18.94 6.17
CA ILE A 50 18.92 -19.04 6.93
C ILE A 50 18.57 -17.69 7.57
N LEU A 51 19.56 -16.97 8.11
CA LEU A 51 19.35 -15.65 8.69
C LEU A 51 18.94 -14.61 7.64
N THR A 52 19.57 -14.59 6.46
CA THR A 52 19.19 -13.65 5.40
C THR A 52 17.78 -13.92 4.89
N TYR A 53 17.42 -15.18 4.62
CA TYR A 53 16.06 -15.53 4.20
C TYR A 53 15.02 -15.26 5.29
N GLY A 54 15.33 -15.55 6.56
CA GLY A 54 14.43 -15.26 7.67
C GLY A 54 14.16 -13.77 7.82
N LEU A 55 15.18 -12.92 7.72
CA LEU A 55 15.03 -11.47 7.73
C LEU A 55 14.25 -10.96 6.52
N SER A 56 14.54 -11.46 5.32
CA SER A 56 13.79 -11.10 4.11
C SER A 56 12.31 -11.49 4.23
N TYR A 57 12.00 -12.66 4.79
CA TYR A 57 10.63 -13.10 5.01
C TYR A 57 9.90 -12.23 6.02
N MET A 58 10.54 -11.88 7.14
CA MET A 58 9.93 -10.99 8.15
C MET A 58 9.60 -9.62 7.55
N LEU A 59 10.56 -9.01 6.84
CA LEU A 59 10.36 -7.73 6.16
C LEU A 59 9.27 -7.81 5.09
N LEU A 60 9.22 -8.91 4.33
CA LEU A 60 8.19 -9.09 3.30
C LEU A 60 6.80 -9.31 3.92
N SER A 61 6.71 -10.06 5.01
CA SER A 61 5.44 -10.39 5.65
C SER A 61 4.69 -9.16 6.17
N GLU A 62 5.41 -8.12 6.61
CA GLU A 62 4.83 -6.84 7.02
C GLU A 62 4.40 -5.95 5.83
N ALA A 63 5.04 -6.13 4.67
CA ALA A 63 4.75 -5.38 3.45
C ALA A 63 3.56 -5.95 2.66
N LEU A 64 3.30 -7.26 2.77
CA LEU A 64 2.24 -7.95 2.01
C LEU A 64 0.84 -7.32 2.19
N PRO A 65 0.37 -7.00 3.41
CA PRO A 65 -0.92 -6.31 3.59
C PRO A 65 -1.01 -4.99 2.83
N ARG A 66 0.04 -4.17 2.91
CA ARG A 66 0.08 -2.84 2.28
C ARG A 66 0.07 -2.94 0.76
N LEU A 67 0.73 -3.96 0.21
CA LEU A 67 0.72 -4.23 -1.22
C LEU A 67 -0.66 -4.68 -1.70
N SER A 68 -1.41 -5.42 -0.87
CA SER A 68 -2.77 -5.82 -1.18
C SER A 68 -3.71 -4.60 -1.29
N ASP A 69 -3.53 -3.59 -0.43
CA ASP A 69 -4.31 -2.34 -0.48
C ASP A 69 -4.02 -1.53 -1.74
N VAL A 70 -2.74 -1.40 -2.12
CA VAL A 70 -2.33 -0.76 -3.38
C VAL A 70 -2.93 -1.46 -4.59
N ASN A 71 -2.90 -2.79 -4.60
CA ASN A 71 -3.50 -3.58 -5.67
C ASN A 71 -5.02 -3.40 -5.71
N GLY A 72 -5.69 -3.39 -4.55
CA GLY A 72 -7.12 -3.13 -4.45
C GLY A 72 -7.50 -1.75 -5.02
N ASN A 73 -6.76 -0.70 -4.66
CA ASN A 73 -6.99 0.65 -5.22
C ASN A 73 -6.74 0.68 -6.74
N SER A 74 -5.70 -0.01 -7.22
CA SER A 74 -5.40 -0.11 -8.66
C SER A 74 -6.54 -0.83 -9.41
N ARG A 75 -7.16 -1.84 -8.79
CA ARG A 75 -8.36 -2.51 -9.34
C ARG A 75 -9.56 -1.57 -9.38
N VAL A 76 -9.83 -0.83 -8.32
CA VAL A 76 -10.90 0.20 -8.30
C VAL A 76 -10.70 1.20 -9.44
N GLN A 77 -9.47 1.68 -9.66
CA GLN A 77 -9.14 2.56 -10.78
C GLN A 77 -9.39 1.88 -12.14
N ALA A 78 -8.93 0.64 -12.32
CA ALA A 78 -9.13 -0.11 -13.56
C ALA A 78 -10.62 -0.30 -13.89
N TYR A 79 -11.46 -0.66 -12.92
CA TYR A 79 -12.90 -0.82 -13.13
C TYR A 79 -13.61 0.51 -13.33
N THR A 80 -13.13 1.61 -12.74
CA THR A 80 -13.64 2.96 -13.02
C THR A 80 -13.43 3.31 -14.50
N TYR A 81 -12.22 3.09 -15.03
CA TYR A 81 -11.96 3.32 -16.45
C TYR A 81 -12.69 2.32 -17.36
N GLY A 82 -12.87 1.07 -16.92
CA GLY A 82 -13.68 0.08 -17.62
C GLY A 82 -15.15 0.50 -17.74
N ALA A 83 -15.74 0.98 -16.65
CA ALA A 83 -17.11 1.51 -16.66
C ALA A 83 -17.23 2.73 -17.59
N LYS A 84 -16.27 3.65 -17.54
CA LYS A 84 -16.21 4.76 -18.50
C LYS A 84 -16.15 4.27 -19.95
N PHE A 85 -15.28 3.31 -20.26
CA PHE A 85 -15.13 2.74 -21.59
C PHE A 85 -16.48 2.19 -22.11
N TYR A 86 -17.15 1.34 -21.34
CA TYR A 86 -18.45 0.78 -21.77
C TYR A 86 -19.55 1.83 -21.85
N ALA A 87 -19.56 2.84 -20.96
CA ALA A 87 -20.50 3.95 -21.05
C ALA A 87 -20.28 4.77 -22.33
N THR A 88 -19.03 4.95 -22.76
CA THR A 88 -18.69 5.57 -24.05
C THR A 88 -19.14 4.73 -25.22
N GLU A 89 -18.86 3.43 -25.23
CA GLU A 89 -19.34 2.53 -26.28
C GLU A 89 -20.88 2.55 -26.38
N MET A 90 -21.60 2.57 -25.26
CA MET A 90 -23.06 2.73 -25.25
C MET A 90 -23.50 4.06 -25.86
N ALA A 91 -22.88 5.18 -25.46
CA ALA A 91 -23.26 6.51 -25.94
C ALA A 91 -22.99 6.76 -27.44
N PHE A 92 -22.10 5.97 -28.06
CA PHE A 92 -21.74 6.06 -29.48
C PHE A 92 -22.21 4.87 -30.33
N ALA A 93 -22.84 3.86 -29.73
CA ALA A 93 -23.37 2.71 -30.45
C ALA A 93 -24.50 3.14 -31.38
N ASN A 94 -24.41 2.75 -32.66
CA ASN A 94 -25.47 2.98 -33.65
C ASN A 94 -26.33 1.73 -33.88
N ASP A 95 -25.94 0.60 -33.29
CA ASP A 95 -26.58 -0.69 -33.46
C ASP A 95 -26.96 -1.30 -32.11
N SER A 96 -28.11 -1.96 -32.05
CA SER A 96 -28.66 -2.53 -30.83
C SER A 96 -27.84 -3.70 -30.28
N VAL A 97 -27.05 -4.37 -31.11
CA VAL A 97 -26.21 -5.51 -30.71
C VAL A 97 -25.00 -5.02 -29.90
N THR A 98 -24.29 -4.01 -30.40
CA THR A 98 -23.18 -3.35 -29.70
C THR A 98 -23.68 -2.71 -28.42
N LEU A 99 -24.84 -2.03 -28.45
CA LEU A 99 -25.44 -1.44 -27.27
C LEU A 99 -25.74 -2.51 -26.20
N ALA A 100 -26.38 -3.62 -26.57
CA ALA A 100 -26.66 -4.72 -25.65
C ALA A 100 -25.38 -5.34 -25.04
N ASN A 101 -24.35 -5.54 -25.86
CA ASN A 101 -23.05 -6.06 -25.39
C ASN A 101 -22.37 -5.10 -24.41
N SER A 102 -22.34 -3.80 -24.73
CA SER A 102 -21.75 -2.77 -23.88
C SER A 102 -22.54 -2.59 -22.58
N ARG A 103 -23.87 -2.78 -22.60
CA ARG A 103 -24.72 -2.78 -21.40
C ARG A 103 -24.34 -3.91 -20.43
N VAL A 104 -24.09 -5.12 -20.96
CA VAL A 104 -23.58 -6.25 -20.14
C VAL A 104 -22.20 -5.94 -19.56
N GLY A 105 -21.31 -5.36 -20.36
CA GLY A 105 -19.97 -4.94 -19.92
C GLY A 105 -20.01 -3.85 -18.84
N LEU A 106 -20.86 -2.85 -19.00
CA LEU A 106 -21.06 -1.77 -18.01
C LEU A 106 -21.62 -2.32 -16.70
N ASN A 107 -22.61 -3.21 -16.76
CA ASN A 107 -23.17 -3.84 -15.55
C ASN A 107 -22.13 -4.70 -14.79
N GLY A 108 -21.36 -5.50 -15.54
CA GLY A 108 -20.28 -6.31 -14.96
C GLY A 108 -19.21 -5.45 -14.31
N THR A 109 -18.74 -4.40 -15.00
CA THR A 109 -17.73 -3.48 -14.44
C THR A 109 -18.25 -2.68 -13.25
N ALA A 110 -19.52 -2.23 -13.25
CA ALA A 110 -20.12 -1.56 -12.11
C ALA A 110 -20.23 -2.48 -10.88
N THR A 111 -20.60 -3.75 -11.09
CA THR A 111 -20.66 -4.76 -10.02
C THR A 111 -19.28 -5.00 -9.41
N GLU A 112 -18.27 -5.25 -10.25
CA GLU A 112 -16.88 -5.44 -9.79
C GLU A 112 -16.33 -4.19 -9.10
N LEU A 113 -16.58 -2.99 -9.66
CA LEU A 113 -16.17 -1.72 -9.05
C LEU A 113 -16.73 -1.59 -7.64
N ARG A 114 -18.02 -1.91 -7.43
CA ARG A 114 -18.66 -1.89 -6.12
C ARG A 114 -17.98 -2.88 -5.17
N THR A 115 -17.79 -4.13 -5.59
CA THR A 115 -17.16 -5.16 -4.78
C THR A 115 -15.74 -4.77 -4.36
N TRP A 116 -14.92 -4.26 -5.28
CA TRP A 116 -13.55 -3.84 -4.98
C TRP A 116 -13.50 -2.58 -4.12
N HIS A 117 -14.38 -1.61 -4.35
CA HIS A 117 -14.45 -0.40 -3.52
C HIS A 117 -14.83 -0.74 -2.07
N GLU A 118 -15.85 -1.57 -1.88
CA GLU A 118 -16.23 -2.07 -0.55
C GLU A 118 -15.12 -2.92 0.09
N THR A 119 -14.41 -3.72 -0.71
CA THR A 119 -13.29 -4.53 -0.20
C THR A 119 -12.14 -3.65 0.29
N VAL A 120 -11.76 -2.61 -0.46
CA VAL A 120 -10.71 -1.65 -0.05
C VAL A 120 -11.13 -0.90 1.21
N LEU A 121 -12.40 -0.52 1.31
CA LEU A 121 -12.91 0.23 2.46
C LEU A 121 -13.18 -0.65 3.68
N TYR A 122 -13.59 -1.90 3.55
CA TYR A 122 -14.09 -2.66 4.70
C TYR A 122 -13.29 -3.93 5.01
N SER A 123 -12.48 -4.44 4.07
CA SER A 123 -11.44 -5.51 4.12
C SER A 123 -11.76 -6.85 4.81
N SER A 124 -12.83 -6.95 5.61
CA SER A 124 -12.97 -7.97 6.65
C SER A 124 -14.36 -8.60 6.75
N SER A 125 -15.34 -8.18 5.95
CA SER A 125 -16.74 -8.65 6.10
C SER A 125 -17.48 -8.90 4.79
N THR A 126 -17.00 -8.40 3.66
CA THR A 126 -17.59 -8.67 2.35
C THR A 126 -16.84 -9.85 1.72
N SER A 127 -17.59 -10.83 1.22
CA SER A 127 -17.04 -12.05 0.61
C SER A 127 -15.87 -11.72 -0.32
N PRO A 128 -14.75 -12.46 -0.26
CA PRO A 128 -13.68 -12.27 -1.22
C PRO A 128 -14.29 -12.34 -2.63
N PRO A 129 -13.84 -11.50 -3.58
CA PRO A 129 -14.33 -11.54 -4.94
C PRO A 129 -14.29 -12.99 -5.42
N THR A 130 -15.37 -13.43 -6.08
CA THR A 130 -15.53 -14.82 -6.56
C THR A 130 -14.46 -15.23 -7.58
N SER A 131 -13.59 -14.30 -7.97
CA SER A 131 -12.44 -14.59 -8.81
C SER A 131 -11.45 -15.47 -8.03
N SER A 132 -11.15 -16.64 -8.62
CA SER A 132 -10.07 -17.53 -8.18
C SER A 132 -8.68 -16.93 -8.40
N GLU A 133 -8.54 -15.61 -8.41
CA GLU A 133 -7.26 -14.93 -8.61
C GLU A 133 -6.37 -15.17 -7.39
N LEU A 134 -5.41 -16.07 -7.59
CA LEU A 134 -4.43 -16.55 -6.60
C LEU A 134 -3.60 -15.43 -5.93
N HIS A 135 -3.70 -14.19 -6.43
CA HIS A 135 -2.82 -13.07 -6.09
C HIS A 135 -3.44 -12.02 -5.17
N TYR A 136 -4.76 -12.09 -4.90
CA TYR A 136 -5.38 -11.22 -3.91
C TYR A 136 -5.76 -12.02 -2.67
N ARG A 137 -4.97 -11.84 -1.61
CA ARG A 137 -5.37 -12.28 -0.27
C ARG A 137 -5.81 -11.02 0.48
N PRO A 138 -7.11 -10.86 0.79
CA PRO A 138 -7.56 -9.74 1.60
C PRO A 138 -6.72 -9.70 2.87
N SER A 139 -6.15 -8.54 3.16
CA SER A 139 -5.49 -8.36 4.44
C SER A 139 -6.54 -8.60 5.53
N THR A 140 -6.31 -9.60 6.39
CA THR A 140 -7.09 -9.80 7.62
C THR A 140 -6.82 -8.68 8.64
N LEU A 141 -5.78 -7.88 8.39
CA LEU A 141 -5.38 -6.75 9.21
C LEU A 141 -5.99 -5.51 8.59
N GLN A 142 -6.85 -4.85 9.39
CA GLN A 142 -7.49 -3.53 9.25
C GLN A 142 -7.55 -2.90 7.84
N PRO A 143 -8.73 -2.41 7.41
CA PRO A 143 -8.87 -1.76 6.11
C PRO A 143 -7.88 -0.61 5.90
N ALA A 144 -7.39 -0.50 4.66
CA ALA A 144 -6.33 0.40 4.23
C ALA A 144 -6.49 1.85 4.70
N TYR A 145 -7.73 2.37 4.73
CA TYR A 145 -8.02 3.73 5.17
C TYR A 145 -7.71 3.96 6.65
N ARG A 146 -7.77 2.93 7.51
CA ARG A 146 -7.41 3.02 8.93
C ARG A 146 -5.90 3.05 9.15
N ALA A 147 -5.11 2.60 8.18
CA ALA A 147 -3.65 2.63 8.30
C ALA A 147 -3.08 4.06 8.22
N SER A 148 -3.83 5.01 7.62
CA SER A 148 -3.38 6.40 7.46
C SER A 148 -4.55 7.40 7.53
N PRO A 149 -4.56 8.34 8.49
CA PRO A 149 -5.54 9.44 8.55
C PRO A 149 -5.60 10.27 7.26
N ALA A 150 -4.50 10.33 6.50
CA ALA A 150 -4.46 11.04 5.23
C ALA A 150 -5.33 10.34 4.16
N VAL A 151 -5.38 9.00 4.16
CA VAL A 151 -6.22 8.22 3.25
C VAL A 151 -7.69 8.37 3.66
N GLU A 152 -7.99 8.27 4.95
CA GLU A 152 -9.33 8.55 5.49
C GLU A 152 -9.84 9.93 5.07
N THR A 153 -8.96 10.94 5.11
CA THR A 153 -9.28 12.29 4.65
C THR A 153 -9.72 12.26 3.17
N VAL A 154 -9.02 11.58 2.26
CA VAL A 154 -9.45 11.56 0.85
C VAL A 154 -10.82 10.89 0.65
N TYR A 155 -11.15 9.86 1.43
CA TYR A 155 -12.44 9.17 1.31
C TYR A 155 -13.61 9.95 1.90
N TYR A 156 -13.41 10.67 3.00
CA TYR A 156 -14.49 11.23 3.82
C TYR A 156 -14.42 12.75 4.03
N SER A 157 -13.35 13.43 3.60
CA SER A 157 -13.24 14.87 3.80
C SER A 157 -14.18 15.66 2.89
N ASP A 158 -14.71 16.73 3.44
CA ASP A 158 -15.26 17.82 2.65
C ASP A 158 -14.13 18.59 1.99
N GLY A 159 -14.21 18.76 0.67
CA GLY A 159 -13.20 19.42 -0.12
C GLY A 159 -13.16 18.88 -1.54
N CYS A 160 -12.56 19.67 -2.41
CA CYS A 160 -12.41 19.29 -3.80
C CYS A 160 -11.36 18.19 -3.99
N LEU A 161 -11.71 17.20 -4.80
CA LEU A 161 -10.86 16.06 -5.13
C LEU A 161 -9.90 16.32 -6.30
N ARG A 162 -10.14 17.36 -7.11
CA ARG A 162 -9.35 17.66 -8.31
C ARG A 162 -7.96 18.19 -8.02
N LEU A 163 -7.05 17.91 -8.94
CA LEU A 163 -5.71 18.47 -9.00
C LEU A 163 -5.52 19.17 -10.36
N PRO A 164 -5.32 20.49 -10.42
CA PRO A 164 -5.20 21.45 -9.31
C PRO A 164 -6.55 21.91 -8.72
N ALA A 165 -6.55 22.38 -7.47
CA ALA A 165 -7.73 22.85 -6.74
C ALA A 165 -8.43 24.09 -7.36
N SER A 166 -7.84 24.73 -8.37
CA SER A 166 -8.49 25.80 -9.13
C SER A 166 -9.54 25.29 -10.12
N THR A 167 -9.49 24.00 -10.48
CA THR A 167 -10.41 23.38 -11.46
C THR A 167 -11.67 22.80 -10.82
N CYS A 168 -11.84 23.03 -9.52
CA CYS A 168 -12.97 22.54 -8.75
C CYS A 168 -14.29 23.11 -9.24
N LEU A 169 -15.32 22.28 -9.20
CA LEU A 169 -16.66 22.72 -9.56
C LEU A 169 -17.14 23.76 -8.55
N ASN A 170 -17.95 24.70 -9.02
CA ASN A 170 -18.61 25.67 -8.18
C ASN A 170 -19.91 25.09 -7.62
N SER A 171 -20.43 25.67 -6.52
CA SER A 171 -21.68 25.20 -5.89
C SER A 171 -22.93 25.32 -6.77
N SER A 172 -22.87 26.09 -7.86
CA SER A 172 -23.95 26.16 -8.85
C SER A 172 -23.97 24.97 -9.82
N ASN A 173 -22.89 24.19 -9.91
CA ASN A 173 -22.83 23.02 -10.77
C ASN A 173 -23.60 21.85 -10.15
N ILE A 174 -24.42 21.16 -10.95
CA ILE A 174 -25.22 20.01 -10.51
C ILE A 174 -24.38 18.84 -9.97
N TRP A 175 -23.11 18.74 -10.36
CA TRP A 175 -22.19 17.69 -9.91
C TRP A 175 -21.32 18.10 -8.73
N TYR A 176 -21.48 19.34 -8.22
CA TYR A 176 -20.71 19.81 -7.08
C TYR A 176 -20.85 18.93 -5.83
N PRO A 177 -22.07 18.52 -5.40
CA PRO A 177 -22.20 17.72 -4.18
C PRO A 177 -21.39 16.43 -4.21
N PRO A 178 -21.50 15.53 -5.22
CA PRO A 178 -20.72 14.30 -5.20
C PRO A 178 -19.21 14.56 -5.32
N THR A 179 -18.76 15.62 -5.99
CA THR A 179 -17.31 15.87 -6.20
C THR A 179 -16.62 16.53 -5.00
N ASN A 180 -17.37 17.13 -4.06
CA ASN A 180 -16.81 17.90 -2.94
C ASN A 180 -16.98 17.25 -1.55
N HIS A 181 -17.52 16.03 -1.48
CA HIS A 181 -17.80 15.34 -0.21
C HIS A 181 -17.11 13.97 -0.14
N GLY A 182 -15.81 13.96 -0.50
CA GLY A 182 -14.95 12.79 -0.40
C GLY A 182 -15.15 11.75 -1.51
N LEU A 183 -14.12 10.93 -1.73
CA LEU A 183 -14.13 9.91 -2.78
C LEU A 183 -15.19 8.82 -2.54
N ASN A 184 -15.54 8.55 -1.28
CA ASN A 184 -16.51 7.52 -0.98
C ASN A 184 -17.90 7.88 -1.53
N LEU A 185 -18.38 9.09 -1.24
CA LEU A 185 -19.66 9.57 -1.77
C LEU A 185 -19.63 9.64 -3.31
N LEU A 186 -18.53 10.17 -3.87
CA LEU A 186 -18.34 10.25 -5.31
C LEU A 186 -18.47 8.88 -5.98
N THR A 187 -17.83 7.86 -5.41
CA THR A 187 -17.83 6.50 -5.97
C THR A 187 -19.20 5.86 -5.91
N TYR A 188 -19.95 6.01 -4.80
CA TYR A 188 -21.32 5.49 -4.72
C TYR A 188 -22.27 6.21 -5.67
N TYR A 189 -22.14 7.53 -5.80
CA TYR A 189 -22.93 8.29 -6.76
C TYR A 189 -22.57 7.90 -8.20
N TYR A 190 -21.29 7.66 -8.50
CA TYR A 190 -20.84 7.14 -9.78
C TYR A 190 -21.44 5.77 -10.09
N LEU A 191 -21.40 4.84 -9.14
CA LEU A 191 -22.02 3.52 -9.25
C LEU A 191 -23.52 3.59 -9.49
N ASP A 192 -24.22 4.51 -8.83
CA ASP A 192 -25.65 4.73 -9.06
C ASP A 192 -25.92 5.20 -10.50
N ARG A 193 -25.13 6.17 -10.99
CA ARG A 193 -25.25 6.65 -12.38
C ARG A 193 -24.93 5.60 -13.43
N THR A 194 -23.92 4.75 -13.19
CA THR A 194 -23.62 3.65 -14.11
C THR A 194 -24.72 2.61 -14.10
N THR A 195 -25.27 2.22 -12.94
CA THR A 195 -26.39 1.27 -12.88
C THR A 195 -27.65 1.82 -13.52
N LEU A 196 -27.96 3.11 -13.31
CA LEU A 196 -29.13 3.72 -13.95
C LEU A 196 -28.95 3.83 -15.48
N MET A 197 -27.73 4.06 -15.97
CA MET A 197 -27.46 4.06 -17.42
C MET A 197 -27.59 2.65 -18.03
N VAL A 198 -27.28 1.60 -17.25
CA VAL A 198 -27.54 0.20 -17.65
C VAL A 198 -29.03 -0.09 -17.80
N ASP A 199 -29.90 0.65 -17.12
CA ASP A 199 -31.36 0.47 -17.15
C ASP A 199 -32.09 1.47 -18.06
N ASP A 200 -31.38 2.45 -18.65
CA ASP A 200 -31.99 3.44 -19.56
C ASP A 200 -32.52 2.79 -20.85
N ASP A 201 -33.57 3.38 -21.43
CA ASP A 201 -34.09 2.98 -22.73
C ASP A 201 -33.07 3.29 -23.84
N ASP A 202 -33.06 2.47 -24.90
CA ASP A 202 -32.08 2.59 -26.01
C ASP A 202 -32.15 3.97 -26.70
N GLU A 203 -33.31 4.63 -26.71
CA GLU A 203 -33.52 5.97 -27.31
C GLU A 203 -32.91 7.10 -26.46
N ASP A 204 -32.76 6.90 -25.15
CA ASP A 204 -32.23 7.89 -24.21
C ASP A 204 -30.71 7.76 -24.01
N ILE A 205 -30.10 6.71 -24.55
CA ILE A 205 -28.66 6.47 -24.48
C ILE A 205 -27.98 7.29 -25.58
N GLY A 206 -27.22 8.31 -25.17
CA GLY A 206 -26.46 9.15 -26.09
C GLY A 206 -25.53 10.13 -25.38
N THR A 207 -24.77 10.90 -26.16
CA THR A 207 -23.82 11.90 -25.62
C THR A 207 -24.49 13.07 -24.88
N THR A 208 -25.79 13.28 -25.12
CA THR A 208 -26.63 14.26 -24.41
C THR A 208 -27.18 13.74 -23.09
N ASN A 209 -27.09 12.42 -22.81
CA ASN A 209 -27.56 11.83 -21.57
C ASN A 209 -26.74 12.36 -20.39
N THR A 210 -27.42 12.92 -19.40
CA THR A 210 -26.78 13.54 -18.22
C THR A 210 -25.98 12.53 -17.38
N ARG A 211 -26.38 11.25 -17.39
CA ARG A 211 -25.63 10.16 -16.71
C ARG A 211 -24.32 9.89 -17.41
N PHE A 212 -24.34 9.80 -18.75
CA PHE A 212 -23.11 9.66 -19.55
C PHE A 212 -22.16 10.85 -19.33
N GLN A 213 -22.70 12.07 -19.38
CA GLN A 213 -21.89 13.28 -19.15
C GLN A 213 -21.25 13.30 -17.76
N PHE A 214 -21.98 12.86 -16.73
CA PHE A 214 -21.42 12.68 -15.39
C PHE A 214 -20.30 11.63 -15.39
N ILE A 215 -20.57 10.42 -15.88
CA ILE A 215 -19.62 9.30 -15.90
C ILE A 215 -18.33 9.74 -16.63
N TRP A 216 -18.47 10.32 -17.81
CA TRP A 216 -17.34 10.78 -18.61
C TRP A 216 -16.57 11.91 -17.93
N GLY A 217 -17.26 12.96 -17.51
CA GLY A 217 -16.64 14.17 -16.97
C GLY A 217 -15.94 13.95 -15.64
N VAL A 218 -16.58 13.22 -14.72
CA VAL A 218 -16.06 13.00 -13.36
C VAL A 218 -14.94 11.98 -13.32
N THR A 219 -14.93 10.99 -14.21
CA THR A 219 -13.88 9.95 -14.22
C THR A 219 -12.50 10.57 -14.43
N ASP A 220 -12.37 11.47 -15.41
CA ASP A 220 -11.07 12.02 -15.80
C ASP A 220 -10.55 13.11 -14.88
N SER A 221 -11.44 13.80 -14.15
CA SER A 221 -11.05 14.91 -13.28
C SER A 221 -11.03 14.55 -11.81
N ASP A 222 -12.17 14.16 -11.23
CA ASP A 222 -12.35 14.09 -9.78
C ASP A 222 -11.95 12.70 -9.27
N MET A 223 -12.43 11.63 -9.91
CA MET A 223 -12.09 10.27 -9.51
C MET A 223 -10.62 9.94 -9.77
N SER A 224 -10.10 10.25 -10.97
CA SER A 224 -8.69 9.99 -11.31
C SER A 224 -7.73 10.72 -10.37
N ALA A 225 -8.01 11.98 -10.02
CA ALA A 225 -7.18 12.77 -9.13
C ALA A 225 -7.23 12.24 -7.69
N ALA A 226 -8.41 11.89 -7.19
CA ALA A 226 -8.57 11.27 -5.88
C ALA A 226 -7.83 9.92 -5.79
N GLN A 227 -8.00 9.07 -6.80
CA GLN A 227 -7.35 7.75 -6.87
C GLN A 227 -5.82 7.88 -6.97
N SER A 228 -5.32 8.85 -7.75
CA SER A 228 -3.88 9.14 -7.83
C SER A 228 -3.33 9.61 -6.49
N ARG A 229 -4.05 10.49 -5.78
CA ARG A 229 -3.66 10.95 -4.44
C ARG A 229 -3.62 9.81 -3.44
N ILE A 230 -4.58 8.89 -3.50
CA ILE A 230 -4.58 7.68 -2.64
C ILE A 230 -3.37 6.80 -2.98
N GLN A 231 -3.07 6.62 -4.27
CA GLN A 231 -1.91 5.86 -4.72
C GLN A 231 -0.59 6.47 -4.20
N ASP A 232 -0.43 7.78 -4.30
CA ASP A 232 0.74 8.51 -3.77
C ASP A 232 0.86 8.35 -2.25
N LEU A 233 -0.26 8.45 -1.53
CA LEU A 233 -0.30 8.23 -0.09
C LEU A 233 0.09 6.79 0.28
N PHE A 234 -0.40 5.79 -0.45
CA PHE A 234 0.00 4.40 -0.21
C PHE A 234 1.47 4.16 -0.52
N GLN A 235 1.99 4.68 -1.64
CA GLN A 235 3.41 4.59 -1.95
C GLN A 235 4.25 5.23 -0.85
N SER A 236 3.86 6.42 -0.38
CA SER A 236 4.54 7.07 0.74
C SER A 236 4.54 6.20 2.00
N PHE A 237 3.41 5.56 2.33
CA PHE A 237 3.29 4.69 3.50
C PHE A 237 4.09 3.38 3.37
N VAL A 238 4.19 2.82 2.17
CA VAL A 238 4.99 1.62 1.89
C VAL A 238 6.49 1.93 1.96
N PHE A 239 6.93 3.09 1.45
CA PHE A 239 8.35 3.43 1.37
C PHE A 239 8.91 4.17 2.59
N GLN A 240 8.08 4.86 3.38
CA GLN A 240 8.55 5.65 4.53
C GLN A 240 9.26 4.83 5.64
N PRO A 241 8.84 3.60 5.99
CA PRO A 241 9.58 2.79 6.96
C PRO A 241 10.98 2.43 6.43
N LEU A 242 11.08 2.11 5.13
CA LEU A 242 12.34 1.77 4.47
C LEU A 242 13.29 2.96 4.45
N SER A 243 12.77 4.16 4.21
CA SER A 243 13.58 5.39 4.20
C SER A 243 14.09 5.74 5.59
N GLN A 244 13.26 5.63 6.64
CA GLN A 244 13.71 5.86 8.01
C GLN A 244 14.76 4.86 8.46
N GLU A 245 14.63 3.58 8.07
CA GLU A 245 15.64 2.58 8.41
C GLU A 245 16.97 2.82 7.68
N GLN A 246 16.91 3.23 6.40
CA GLN A 246 18.10 3.65 5.66
C GLN A 246 18.76 4.90 6.28
N GLU A 247 17.97 5.88 6.70
CA GLU A 247 18.47 7.05 7.40
C GLU A 247 19.12 6.67 8.73
N ARG A 248 18.51 5.78 9.51
CA ARG A 248 19.09 5.24 10.77
C ARG A 248 20.39 4.49 10.52
N LYS A 249 20.46 3.67 9.48
CA LYS A 249 21.70 2.96 9.10
C LYS A 249 22.79 3.94 8.66
N ARG A 250 22.45 4.97 7.89
CA ARG A 250 23.38 6.04 7.53
C ARG A 250 23.84 6.82 8.75
N THR A 251 22.95 7.19 9.67
CA THR A 251 23.35 7.87 10.91
C THR A 251 24.24 6.98 11.78
N ALA A 252 23.92 5.69 11.92
CA ALA A 252 24.76 4.75 12.66
C ALA A 252 26.14 4.58 12.01
N GLN A 253 26.22 4.52 10.68
CA GLN A 253 27.49 4.50 9.95
C GLN A 253 28.29 5.79 10.16
N LEU A 254 27.67 6.95 10.05
CA LEU A 254 28.31 8.24 10.32
C LEU A 254 28.80 8.34 11.77
N LEU A 255 27.99 7.88 12.73
CA LEU A 255 28.35 7.79 14.15
C LEU A 255 29.51 6.82 14.40
N SER A 256 29.62 5.74 13.64
CA SER A 256 30.74 4.78 13.74
C SER A 256 32.03 5.25 13.07
N GLN A 257 31.96 6.22 12.15
CA GLN A 257 33.12 6.81 11.48
C GLN A 257 33.70 8.01 12.25
N LEU A 258 32.97 8.54 13.24
CA LEU A 258 33.51 9.55 14.14
C LEU A 258 34.64 8.93 14.97
N PRO A 259 35.82 9.57 15.06
CA PRO A 259 36.91 9.09 15.90
C PRO A 259 36.44 9.00 17.35
N ALA A 260 36.76 7.87 18.01
CA ALA A 260 36.30 7.52 19.36
C ALA A 260 36.67 8.54 20.47
N ASP A 261 37.49 9.54 20.12
CA ASP A 261 38.03 10.54 21.02
C ASP A 261 37.16 11.81 21.11
N ILE A 262 36.07 11.90 20.32
CA ILE A 262 35.11 13.02 20.43
C ILE A 262 34.07 12.67 21.48
N ASP A 263 34.26 13.21 22.68
CA ASP A 263 33.35 13.06 23.81
C ASP A 263 32.00 13.77 23.52
N ILE A 264 31.02 13.01 23.01
CA ILE A 264 29.68 13.50 22.66
C ILE A 264 28.98 14.10 23.89
N ALA A 265 29.36 13.69 25.11
CA ALA A 265 28.88 14.28 26.35
C ALA A 265 29.30 15.75 26.52
N MET A 266 30.40 16.19 25.88
CA MET A 266 30.86 17.57 25.90
C MET A 266 30.07 18.46 24.91
N LEU A 267 29.54 17.90 23.82
CA LEU A 267 28.74 18.61 22.81
C LEU A 267 27.24 18.66 23.13
N LEU A 268 26.73 17.73 23.96
CA LEU A 268 25.37 17.75 24.47
C LEU A 268 25.22 18.52 25.79
N GLN A 269 26.27 19.21 26.26
CA GLN A 269 26.11 20.14 27.37
C GLN A 269 25.10 21.23 26.98
N PRO A 270 23.99 21.35 27.71
CA PRO A 270 22.89 22.21 27.30
C PRO A 270 23.30 23.68 27.50
N GLU A 271 23.53 24.41 26.40
CA GLU A 271 23.52 25.88 26.39
C GLU A 271 22.15 26.48 26.80
N SER A 272 21.16 25.66 27.19
CA SER A 272 19.86 26.12 27.68
C SER A 272 19.93 26.87 29.02
N ALA A 273 21.07 26.82 29.74
CA ALA A 273 21.27 27.59 30.95
C ALA A 273 21.43 29.11 30.71
N THR A 274 21.89 29.54 29.52
CA THR A 274 22.21 30.96 29.27
C THR A 274 21.02 31.74 28.69
N ILE A 275 20.09 31.08 27.98
CA ILE A 275 18.91 31.75 27.40
C ILE A 275 17.82 31.99 28.47
N ALA A 276 17.68 31.12 29.46
CA ALA A 276 16.73 31.29 30.56
C ALA A 276 17.05 32.48 31.48
N ALA A 277 18.31 32.91 31.55
CA ALA A 277 18.73 34.07 32.34
C ALA A 277 18.44 35.42 31.67
N SER A 278 18.30 35.47 30.33
CA SER A 278 18.06 36.71 29.59
C SER A 278 16.57 37.09 29.52
N ILE A 279 15.66 36.11 29.58
CA ILE A 279 14.21 36.37 29.55
C ILE A 279 13.68 36.91 30.89
N LYS A 280 14.36 36.65 32.01
CA LYS A 280 13.89 37.06 33.35
C LYS A 280 14.18 38.53 33.72
N LYS A 281 15.00 39.26 32.94
CA LYS A 281 15.32 40.68 33.19
C LYS A 281 14.55 41.71 32.33
N GLY A 282 13.72 41.27 31.38
CA GLY A 282 12.98 42.16 30.48
C GLY A 282 11.53 42.49 30.86
N LYS A 283 11.05 42.12 32.06
CA LYS A 283 9.64 42.30 32.46
C LYS A 283 9.46 43.49 33.42
N LYS A 284 9.67 44.72 32.92
CA LYS A 284 9.17 45.94 33.58
C LYS A 284 8.43 46.82 32.56
N GLY A 285 7.11 46.74 32.65
CA GLY A 285 6.18 47.85 32.50
C GLY A 285 6.06 48.52 31.14
N ILE A 286 5.13 48.04 30.31
CA ILE A 286 4.36 48.92 29.40
C ILE A 286 2.89 48.55 29.54
N ALA A 287 2.09 49.55 29.90
CA ALA A 287 0.65 49.51 30.17
C ALA A 287 -0.18 49.27 28.89
N PRO A 288 -1.44 48.81 29.00
CA PRO A 288 -2.32 48.59 27.87
C PRO A 288 -2.94 49.93 27.43
N ALA A 289 -2.51 50.45 26.29
CA ALA A 289 -3.24 51.48 25.56
C ALA A 289 -4.10 50.77 24.52
N GLY A 290 -5.43 50.89 24.68
CA GLY A 290 -6.38 50.45 23.68
C GLY A 290 -6.26 51.28 22.41
N SER A 291 -6.59 50.66 21.28
CA SER A 291 -7.08 51.36 20.10
C SER A 291 -7.94 50.42 19.28
N SER A 292 -9.22 50.76 19.26
CA SER A 292 -10.20 50.43 18.24
C SER A 292 -9.67 50.79 16.85
N VAL A 293 -9.76 49.86 15.89
CA VAL A 293 -9.76 50.18 14.46
C VAL A 293 -10.76 49.26 13.74
N MET A 294 -11.90 49.86 13.40
CA MET A 294 -12.75 49.50 12.28
C MET A 294 -11.97 49.53 10.96
N LEU A 295 -12.24 48.58 10.07
CA LEU A 295 -12.23 48.70 8.60
C LEU A 295 -12.79 47.37 8.05
N SER A 296 -14.09 47.22 7.87
CA SER A 296 -14.86 47.57 6.66
C SER A 296 -14.09 47.49 5.33
N SER A 297 -14.68 46.73 4.40
CA SER A 297 -14.86 47.09 2.99
C SER A 297 -13.90 46.53 1.92
N LEU A 298 -14.46 45.58 1.16
CA LEU A 298 -14.54 45.51 -0.32
C LEU A 298 -13.35 44.99 -1.17
N ARG A 299 -13.74 43.98 -1.98
CA ARG A 299 -13.42 43.70 -3.40
C ARG A 299 -12.03 43.10 -3.70
N GLY A 300 -11.91 42.21 -4.68
CA GLY A 300 -12.81 41.91 -5.81
C GLY A 300 -13.21 40.45 -5.95
#